data_AF-O26205-F1
#
_entry.id   AF-O26205-F1
#
_cell.length_a   1.000
_cell.length_b   1.000
_cell.length_c   1.000
_cell.angle_alpha   90.00
_cell.angle_beta   90.00
_cell.angle_gamma   90.00
#
_symmetry.space_group_name_H-M   'P 1'
#
loop_
_entity.id
_entity.type
_entity.pdbx_description
1 polymer ?
#
loop_
_entity_poly.entity_id
_entity_poly.type
_entity_poly.pdbx_seq_one_letter_code
_entity_poly.pdbx_strand_id
1 'polypeptide(L)'
;MERSCIASPTHPFFGDCMKCYVCAEQGKDTDAVAICIVCGMGLCTEHAIREETEIWSGGYPFPAEKVKGTLPRILCPYCYNVMKED
;
A
#
# COMPACT_ATOMS: atom_id res chain seq x y z
N MET A 1 11.83 -7.51 19.92
CA MET A 1 11.29 -7.04 18.62
C MET A 1 9.81 -6.72 18.83
N GLU A 2 9.54 -5.75 19.69
CA GLU A 2 8.21 -5.42 20.20
C GLU A 2 7.75 -4.19 19.40
N ARG A 3 6.70 -4.35 18.61
CA ARG A 3 6.13 -3.25 17.81
C ARG A 3 5.42 -2.29 18.76
N SER A 4 6.17 -1.39 19.40
CA SER A 4 5.57 -0.30 20.17
C SER A 4 5.07 0.77 19.19
N CYS A 5 3.79 0.68 18.79
CA CYS A 5 3.06 1.86 18.34
C CYS A 5 3.19 2.87 19.50
N ILE A 6 3.87 4.00 19.27
CA ILE A 6 4.21 4.96 20.34
C ILE A 6 2.91 5.68 20.75
N ALA A 7 2.28 5.20 21.82
CA ALA A 7 1.11 5.81 22.42
C ALA A 7 1.45 7.23 22.87
N SER A 8 0.98 8.23 22.13
CA SER A 8 1.22 9.65 22.41
C SER A 8 0.03 10.20 23.22
N PRO A 9 0.22 10.70 24.45
CA PRO A 9 -0.86 11.05 25.37
C PRO A 9 -1.62 12.35 25.04
N THR A 10 -1.35 13.00 23.91
CA THR A 10 -1.85 14.35 23.59
C THR A 10 -2.95 14.40 22.53
N HIS A 11 -3.39 13.26 21.99
CA HIS A 11 -4.54 13.21 21.08
C HIS A 11 -5.68 12.38 21.69
N PRO A 12 -6.91 12.92 21.79
CA PRO A 12 -8.08 12.17 22.28
C PRO A 12 -8.56 11.08 21.30
N PHE A 13 -7.92 10.97 20.13
CA PHE A 13 -8.03 9.85 19.21
C PHE A 13 -6.96 8.83 19.58
N PHE A 14 -7.40 7.88 20.41
CA PHE A 14 -6.81 6.61 20.80
C PHE A 14 -5.64 6.09 19.94
N GLY A 15 -4.69 5.41 20.60
CA GLY A 15 -3.49 4.82 20.01
C GLY A 15 -3.74 3.75 18.95
N ASP A 16 -4.09 4.20 17.76
CA ASP A 16 -4.27 3.35 16.59
C ASP A 16 -2.99 3.37 15.74
N CYS A 17 -2.30 2.23 15.70
CA CYS A 17 -1.40 1.94 14.59
C CYS A 17 -2.18 2.15 13.27
N MET A 18 -1.50 2.59 12.20
CA MET A 18 -2.16 2.85 10.91
C MET A 18 -3.06 1.64 10.56
N LYS A 19 -4.37 1.84 10.35
CA LYS A 19 -5.34 0.74 10.19
C LYS A 19 -5.56 0.38 8.72
N CYS A 20 -5.99 -0.85 8.49
CA CYS A 20 -6.40 -1.29 7.16
C CYS A 20 -7.75 -0.65 6.80
N TYR A 21 -7.76 0.13 5.72
CA TYR A 21 -8.95 0.86 5.27
C TYR A 21 -10.11 -0.09 4.94
N VAL A 22 -9.84 -1.19 4.22
CA VAL A 22 -10.86 -2.17 3.82
C VAL A 22 -11.46 -2.92 5.03
N CYS A 23 -10.64 -3.19 6.06
CA CYS A 23 -11.12 -3.79 7.30
C CYS A 23 -11.99 -2.79 8.09
N ALA A 24 -11.57 -1.52 8.14
CA ALA A 24 -12.30 -0.48 8.84
C ALA A 24 -13.70 -0.25 8.24
N GLU A 25 -13.86 -0.32 6.92
CA GLU A 25 -15.17 -0.26 6.26
C GLU A 25 -16.10 -1.42 6.65
N GLN A 26 -15.55 -2.57 7.02
CA GLN A 26 -16.30 -3.73 7.52
C GLN A 26 -16.53 -3.66 9.05
N GLY A 27 -16.12 -2.58 9.71
CA GLY A 27 -16.15 -2.44 11.16
C GLY A 27 -15.13 -3.31 11.89
N LYS A 28 -14.10 -3.81 11.19
CA LYS A 28 -13.00 -4.59 11.78
C LYS A 28 -11.82 -3.67 12.07
N ASP A 29 -11.28 -3.83 13.27
CA ASP A 29 -10.04 -3.17 13.67
C ASP A 29 -8.86 -4.10 13.37
N THR A 30 -8.14 -3.80 12.28
CA THR A 30 -6.95 -4.54 11.85
C THR A 30 -5.84 -3.57 11.51
N ASP A 31 -4.64 -3.81 12.05
CA ASP A 31 -3.47 -3.00 11.76
C ASP A 31 -3.02 -3.17 10.30
N ALA A 32 -2.65 -2.06 9.66
CA ALA A 32 -2.03 -2.03 8.35
C ALA A 32 -0.54 -2.40 8.46
N VAL A 33 -0.08 -3.17 7.48
CA VAL A 33 1.32 -3.58 7.32
C VAL A 33 1.97 -2.97 6.08
N ALA A 34 1.16 -2.44 5.16
CA ALA A 34 1.60 -1.85 3.91
C ALA A 34 0.65 -0.72 3.46
N ILE A 35 1.07 0.02 2.43
CA ILE A 35 0.32 1.14 1.86
C ILE A 35 0.16 0.90 0.36
N CYS A 36 -1.01 1.17 -0.20
CA CYS A 36 -1.23 1.14 -1.64
C CYS A 36 -0.43 2.26 -2.33
N ILE A 37 0.40 1.93 -3.33
CA ILE A 37 1.22 2.92 -4.02
C ILE A 37 0.40 3.93 -4.85
N VAL A 38 -0.83 3.56 -5.26
CA VAL A 38 -1.68 4.39 -6.12
C VAL A 38 -2.50 5.39 -5.30
N CYS A 39 -3.20 4.92 -4.26
CA CYS A 39 -4.16 5.73 -3.50
C CYS A 39 -3.71 6.09 -2.09
N GLY A 40 -2.61 5.51 -1.59
CA GLY A 40 -2.08 5.83 -0.25
C GLY A 40 -2.82 5.22 0.94
N MET A 41 -3.82 4.34 0.71
CA MET A 41 -4.56 3.69 1.80
C MET A 41 -3.75 2.60 2.49
N GLY A 42 -3.89 2.49 3.81
CA GLY A 42 -3.30 1.41 4.62
C GLY A 42 -3.99 0.06 4.39
N LEU A 43 -3.20 -1.01 4.30
CA LEU A 43 -3.65 -2.38 4.01
C LEU A 43 -3.04 -3.38 4.99
N CYS A 44 -3.86 -4.31 5.48
CA CYS A 44 -3.40 -5.48 6.22
C CYS A 44 -2.82 -6.54 5.26
N THR A 45 -2.24 -7.61 5.80
CA THR A 45 -1.64 -8.71 5.00
C THR A 45 -2.63 -9.37 4.05
N GLU A 46 -3.93 -9.38 4.37
CA GLU A 46 -4.98 -10.00 3.55
C GLU A 46 -5.40 -9.12 2.37
N HIS A 47 -5.44 -7.80 2.57
CA HIS A 47 -5.86 -6.84 1.55
C HIS A 47 -4.68 -6.23 0.77
N ALA A 48 -3.45 -6.56 1.13
CA ALA A 48 -2.24 -6.10 0.43
C ALA A 48 -1.91 -7.06 -0.72
N ILE A 49 -2.15 -6.63 -1.96
CA ILE A 49 -1.81 -7.39 -3.16
C ILE A 49 -0.41 -6.97 -3.61
N ARG A 50 0.48 -7.96 -3.78
CA ARG A 50 1.82 -7.77 -4.33
C ARG A 50 1.77 -8.02 -5.84
N GLU A 51 2.01 -6.97 -6.61
CA GLU A 51 2.05 -7.03 -8.08
C GLU A 51 3.46 -6.70 -8.59
N GLU A 52 3.95 -7.48 -9.54
CA GLU A 52 5.22 -7.21 -10.21
C GLU A 52 5.01 -6.22 -11.35
N THR A 53 5.48 -4.98 -11.18
CA THR A 53 5.35 -3.94 -12.21
C THR A 53 6.63 -3.81 -13.03
N GLU A 54 6.49 -3.73 -14.36
CA GLU A 54 7.59 -3.45 -15.29
C GLU A 54 8.24 -2.10 -14.96
N ILE A 55 9.57 -2.06 -14.95
CA ILE A 55 10.32 -0.82 -14.72
C ILE A 55 10.69 -0.23 -16.09
N TRP A 56 10.48 1.07 -16.23
CA TRP A 56 10.96 1.83 -17.37
C TRP A 56 12.12 2.71 -16.93
N SER A 57 13.26 2.61 -17.62
CA SER A 57 14.41 3.48 -17.40
C SER A 57 14.53 4.46 -18.55
N GLY A 58 14.55 5.75 -18.24
CA GLY A 58 14.76 6.80 -19.22
C GLY A 58 14.54 8.17 -18.59
N GLY A 59 15.37 9.12 -18.96
CA GLY A 59 15.19 10.52 -18.58
C GLY A 59 14.18 11.22 -19.49
N TYR A 60 13.66 12.34 -19.00
CA TYR A 60 12.98 13.29 -19.87
C TYR A 60 14.06 14.03 -20.72
N PRO A 61 13.91 14.22 -22.04
CA PRO A 61 12.81 13.84 -22.92
C PRO A 61 13.24 12.75 -23.94
N PHE A 62 12.97 11.48 -23.63
CA PHE A 62 13.20 10.28 -24.46
C PHE A 62 14.66 9.80 -24.67
N PRO A 63 14.89 8.47 -24.75
CA PRO A 63 13.91 7.38 -24.74
C PRO A 63 13.79 6.64 -23.40
N ALA A 64 12.58 6.18 -23.07
CA ALA A 64 12.32 5.25 -22.00
C ALA A 64 12.45 3.81 -22.51
N GLU A 65 13.46 3.09 -22.03
CA GLU A 65 13.68 1.68 -22.34
C GLU A 65 13.06 0.80 -21.25
N LYS A 66 12.40 -0.28 -21.67
CA LYS A 66 11.93 -1.30 -20.74
C LYS A 66 13.14 -1.98 -20.10
N VAL A 67 13.25 -1.89 -18.78
CA VAL A 67 14.27 -2.62 -18.03
C VAL A 67 13.78 -4.05 -17.88
N LYS A 68 14.71 -5.02 -17.94
CA LYS A 68 14.40 -6.45 -17.78
C LYS A 68 13.91 -6.86 -16.38
N GLY A 69 13.92 -5.93 -15.42
CA GLY A 69 13.52 -6.19 -14.03
C GLY A 69 12.09 -5.75 -13.75
N THR A 70 11.44 -6.45 -12.84
CA THR A 70 10.18 -6.03 -12.22
C THR A 70 10.43 -5.52 -10.81
N LEU A 71 9.59 -4.59 -10.34
CA LEU A 71 9.58 -4.19 -8.93
C LEU A 71 8.25 -4.61 -8.30
N PRO A 72 8.30 -5.28 -7.12
CA PRO A 72 7.09 -5.59 -6.39
C PRO A 72 6.48 -4.29 -5.85
N ARG A 73 5.25 -4.01 -6.24
CA ARG A 73 4.42 -2.90 -5.76
C ARG A 73 3.25 -3.44 -4.95
N ILE A 74 2.88 -2.71 -3.91
CA ILE A 74 1.69 -3.03 -3.11
C ILE A 74 0.50 -2.24 -3.65
N LEU A 75 -0.57 -2.95 -3.96
CA LEU A 75 -1.85 -2.41 -4.41
C LEU A 75 -2.98 -2.86 -3.50
N CYS A 76 -3.99 -2.00 -3.35
CA CYS A 76 -5.26 -2.41 -2.76
C CYS A 76 -6.09 -3.20 -3.79
N PRO A 77 -7.10 -3.98 -3.37
CA PRO A 77 -7.93 -4.78 -4.28
C PRO A 77 -8.60 -3.93 -5.36
N TYR A 78 -9.03 -2.73 -5.01
CA TYR A 78 -9.65 -1.80 -5.95
C TYR A 78 -8.68 -1.33 -7.05
N CYS A 79 -7.51 -0.79 -6.66
CA CYS A 79 -6.52 -0.32 -7.64
C CYS A 79 -5.93 -1.47 -8.46
N TYR A 80 -5.78 -2.65 -7.86
CA TYR A 80 -5.32 -3.84 -8.57
C TYR A 80 -6.29 -4.24 -9.69
N ASN A 81 -7.60 -4.28 -9.42
CA ASN A 81 -8.59 -4.62 -10.43
C ASN A 81 -8.57 -3.62 -11.60
N VAL A 82 -8.56 -2.32 -11.29
CA VAL A 82 -8.52 -1.27 -12.34
C VAL A 82 -7.23 -1.33 -13.16
N MET A 83 -6.08 -1.64 -12.56
CA MET A 83 -4.81 -1.78 -13.28
C MET A 83 -4.66 -3.08 -14.08
N LYS A 84 -5.49 -4.09 -13.83
CA LYS A 84 -5.47 -5.38 -14.53
C LYS A 84 -6.52 -5.49 -15.64
N GLU A 85 -7.45 -4.56 -15.70
CA GLU A 85 -8.54 -4.51 -16.70
C GLU A 85 -8.14 -3.81 -18.01
N ASP A 86 -6.83 -3.67 -18.29
CA ASP A 86 -6.30 -3.21 -19.60
C ASP A 86 -6.35 -4.30 -20.70
#